data_AF-A2CIS0-F1
#
_entry.id   AF-A2CIS0-F1
#
_cell.length_a   1.000
_cell.length_b   1.000
_cell.length_c   1.000
_cell.angle_alpha   90.00
_cell.angle_beta   90.00
_cell.angle_gamma   90.00
#
_symmetry.space_group_name_H-M   'P 1'
#
loop_
_entity.id
_entity.type
_entity.pdbx_description
1 polymer ?
#
loop_
_entity_poly.entity_id
_entity_poly.type
_entity_poly.pdbx_seq_one_letter_code
_entity_poly.pdbx_strand_id
1 'polypeptide(L)'
;YEDGYKNRPSSSQQEADNLEGYFREVLQKQVKLLLKGEKEEFKEELRKVFKFQTPEIHDKDKLAWFRDEEFARQTLAGMNPLSIQLVRDTDFPIFSKLDEETYGPGDSLITKELIEEQINGVMTAEEAVEKKKLFMLDYHDVLLPFVHAVRELDDTTLYASRTLFFLTEDGTLRPIAIELTRPKSPNTPQWRQVFTPGSSVAASWLWQLAKTHVLAHDTGYHQLVSHWLRTH
;
A
#
# COMPACT_ATOMS: atom_id res chain seq x y z
N TYR A 1 17.49 35.01 -24.20
CA TYR A 1 18.15 34.78 -22.91
C TYR A 1 18.28 33.28 -22.74
N GLU A 2 19.35 32.75 -23.33
CA GLU A 2 19.93 31.49 -22.87
C GLU A 2 20.37 31.75 -21.43
N ASP A 3 19.81 31.01 -20.48
CA ASP A 3 20.42 30.90 -19.17
C ASP A 3 20.42 29.42 -18.79
N GLY A 4 21.64 28.91 -18.66
CA GLY A 4 21.92 27.50 -18.50
C GLY A 4 21.26 26.95 -17.25
N TYR A 5 20.71 25.75 -17.38
CA TYR A 5 20.32 24.86 -16.30
C TYR A 5 21.45 24.76 -15.25
N LYS A 6 21.38 25.62 -14.21
CA LYS A 6 22.27 25.63 -13.03
C LYS A 6 21.57 25.17 -11.75
N ASN A 7 20.52 24.37 -11.87
CA ASN A 7 19.93 23.64 -10.75
C ASN A 7 20.22 22.14 -10.87
N ARG A 8 21.50 21.77 -11.07
CA ARG A 8 21.97 20.45 -10.66
C ARG A 8 22.52 20.57 -9.23
N PRO A 9 22.05 19.78 -8.26
CA PRO A 9 22.73 19.71 -6.98
C PRO A 9 24.16 19.25 -7.23
N SER A 10 25.15 19.93 -6.63
CA SER A 10 26.57 19.67 -6.83
C SER A 10 27.01 18.26 -6.43
N SER A 11 26.16 17.50 -5.74
CA SER A 11 26.38 16.12 -5.29
C SER A 11 25.88 15.04 -6.25
N SER A 12 24.95 15.32 -7.17
CA SER A 12 24.36 14.26 -8.01
C SER A 12 25.32 13.74 -9.07
N GLN A 13 26.25 14.58 -9.55
CA GLN A 13 27.32 14.15 -10.43
C GLN A 13 28.38 13.33 -9.69
N GLN A 14 28.74 13.70 -8.45
CA GLN A 14 29.68 12.90 -7.65
C GLN A 14 29.10 11.54 -7.22
N GLU A 15 27.80 11.47 -6.89
CA GLU A 15 27.12 10.22 -6.58
C GLU A 15 26.93 9.35 -7.83
N ALA A 16 26.56 9.94 -8.97
CA ALA A 16 26.46 9.23 -10.25
C ALA A 16 27.83 8.76 -10.76
N ASP A 17 28.87 9.59 -10.66
CA ASP A 17 30.26 9.24 -11.02
C ASP A 17 30.82 8.17 -10.06
N ASN A 18 30.45 8.20 -8.77
CA ASN A 18 30.78 7.13 -7.82
C ASN A 18 30.06 5.83 -8.16
N LEU A 19 28.79 5.88 -8.58
CA LEU A 19 28.03 4.71 -9.02
C LEU A 19 28.59 4.13 -10.32
N GLU A 20 28.87 4.97 -11.31
CA GLU A 20 29.44 4.54 -12.59
C GLU A 20 30.87 4.00 -12.42
N GLY A 21 31.69 4.65 -11.59
CA GLY A 21 33.01 4.17 -11.19
C GLY A 21 32.96 2.83 -10.47
N TYR A 22 32.05 2.68 -9.49
CA TYR A 22 31.83 1.43 -8.77
C TYR A 22 31.38 0.30 -9.70
N PHE A 23 30.41 0.55 -10.59
CA PHE A 23 29.98 -0.43 -11.58
C PHE A 23 31.10 -0.82 -12.54
N ARG A 24 31.95 0.13 -12.94
CA ARG A 24 33.10 -0.13 -13.81
C ARG A 24 34.14 -1.01 -13.14
N GLU A 25 34.46 -0.76 -11.86
CA GLU A 25 35.39 -1.58 -11.09
C GLU A 25 34.85 -2.99 -10.86
N VAL A 26 33.58 -3.10 -10.48
CA VAL A 26 32.88 -4.38 -10.33
C VAL A 26 32.93 -5.16 -11.65
N LEU A 27 32.57 -4.52 -12.78
CA LEU A 27 32.58 -5.16 -14.10
C LEU A 27 33.98 -5.62 -14.51
N GLN A 28 35.01 -4.81 -14.28
CA GLN A 28 36.41 -5.18 -14.57
C GLN A 28 36.88 -6.37 -13.73
N LYS A 29 36.53 -6.41 -12.44
CA LYS A 29 36.84 -7.54 -11.55
C LYS A 29 36.12 -8.81 -12.03
N GLN A 30 34.86 -8.67 -12.43
CA GLN A 30 34.00 -9.76 -12.89
C GLN A 30 34.48 -10.38 -14.22
N VAL A 31 34.94 -9.56 -15.16
CA VAL A 31 35.58 -10.02 -16.42
C VAL A 31 36.88 -10.77 -16.15
N LYS A 32 37.71 -10.30 -15.21
CA LYS A 32 38.95 -10.99 -14.82
C LYS A 32 38.68 -12.37 -14.19
N LEU A 33 37.66 -12.49 -13.33
CA LEU A 33 37.26 -13.76 -12.72
C LEU A 33 36.73 -14.77 -13.76
N LEU A 34 35.95 -14.30 -14.75
CA LEU A 34 35.52 -15.11 -15.90
C LEU A 34 36.69 -15.62 -16.73
N LEU A 35 37.63 -14.74 -17.07
CA LEU A 35 38.81 -15.08 -17.89
C LEU A 35 39.75 -16.07 -17.18
N LYS A 36 39.79 -16.06 -15.84
CA LYS A 36 40.58 -17.00 -15.03
C LYS A 36 39.88 -18.34 -14.77
N GLY A 37 38.61 -18.49 -15.16
CA GLY A 37 37.84 -19.71 -14.91
C GLY A 37 37.37 -19.88 -13.46
N GLU A 38 37.45 -18.84 -12.63
CA GLU A 38 37.11 -18.84 -11.20
C GLU A 38 35.60 -18.66 -11.00
N LYS A 39 34.81 -19.62 -11.49
CA LYS A 39 33.34 -19.54 -11.56
C LYS A 39 32.63 -19.38 -10.20
N GLU A 40 33.18 -19.91 -9.12
CA GLU A 40 32.56 -19.81 -7.79
C GLU A 40 32.83 -18.45 -7.13
N GLU A 41 34.03 -17.91 -7.27
CA GLU A 41 34.37 -16.56 -6.81
C GLU A 41 33.62 -15.48 -7.61
N PHE A 42 33.46 -15.70 -8.92
CA PHE A 42 32.57 -14.91 -9.78
C PHE A 42 31.13 -14.85 -9.26
N LYS A 43 30.53 -15.99 -8.90
CA LYS A 43 29.15 -16.03 -8.37
C LYS A 43 29.03 -15.31 -7.03
N GLU A 44 30.02 -15.46 -6.16
CA GLU A 44 29.99 -14.86 -4.82
C GLU A 44 30.18 -13.34 -4.86
N GLU A 45 31.03 -12.82 -5.75
CA GLU A 45 31.17 -11.39 -5.98
C GLU A 45 29.90 -10.76 -6.60
N LEU A 46 29.25 -11.44 -7.56
CA LEU A 46 27.93 -11.01 -8.06
C LEU A 46 26.89 -10.97 -6.94
N ARG A 47 26.86 -11.97 -6.05
CA ARG A 47 25.94 -11.96 -4.91
C ARG A 47 26.17 -10.77 -3.98
N LYS A 48 27.43 -10.36 -3.76
CA LYS A 48 27.75 -9.19 -2.92
C LYS A 48 27.26 -7.90 -3.55
N VAL A 49 27.34 -7.76 -4.87
CA VAL A 49 26.84 -6.58 -5.61
C VAL A 49 25.32 -6.46 -5.49
N PHE A 50 24.61 -7.58 -5.45
CA PHE A 50 23.14 -7.61 -5.29
C PHE A 50 22.67 -7.84 -3.84
N LYS A 51 23.57 -7.73 -2.85
CA LYS A 51 23.19 -7.90 -1.45
C LYS A 51 22.71 -6.57 -0.89
N PHE A 52 21.39 -6.40 -0.86
CA PHE A 52 20.76 -5.25 -0.21
C PHE A 52 20.90 -5.33 1.31
N GLN A 53 20.90 -4.16 1.95
CA GLN A 53 20.80 -4.08 3.40
C GLN A 53 19.43 -4.61 3.84
N THR A 54 19.41 -5.43 4.88
CA THR A 54 18.18 -5.91 5.47
C THR A 54 17.47 -4.73 6.15
N PRO A 55 16.18 -4.49 5.87
CA PRO A 55 15.45 -3.44 6.58
C PRO A 55 15.38 -3.76 8.08
N GLU A 56 15.54 -2.74 8.92
CA GLU A 56 15.65 -2.90 10.38
C GLU A 56 14.50 -3.70 11.00
N ILE A 57 13.28 -3.55 10.46
CA ILE A 57 12.10 -4.30 10.93
C ILE A 57 12.26 -5.81 10.73
N HIS A 58 12.89 -6.25 9.63
CA HIS A 58 13.12 -7.66 9.35
C HIS A 58 14.22 -8.28 10.24
N ASP A 59 15.17 -7.46 10.72
CA ASP A 59 16.18 -7.93 11.67
C ASP A 59 15.55 -8.23 13.05
N LYS A 60 14.52 -7.47 13.44
CA LYS A 60 13.81 -7.65 14.71
C LYS A 60 12.70 -8.71 14.63
N ASP A 61 11.83 -8.64 13.63
CA ASP A 61 10.76 -9.61 13.38
C ASP A 61 10.56 -9.83 11.87
N LYS A 62 11.04 -10.97 11.38
CA LYS A 62 10.95 -11.37 9.96
C LYS A 62 9.52 -11.52 9.45
N LEU A 63 8.55 -11.73 10.35
CA LEU A 63 7.14 -11.94 10.03
C LEU A 63 6.26 -10.75 10.42
N ALA A 64 6.85 -9.63 10.83
CA ALA A 64 6.10 -8.42 11.21
C ALA A 64 5.12 -7.99 10.12
N TRP A 65 5.53 -8.04 8.85
CA TRP A 65 4.71 -7.67 7.70
C TRP A 65 3.42 -8.48 7.56
N PHE A 66 3.35 -9.68 8.15
CA PHE A 66 2.19 -10.55 8.07
C PHE A 66 1.11 -10.20 9.12
N ARG A 67 1.51 -9.51 10.19
CA ARG A 67 0.67 -9.18 11.35
C ARG A 67 -0.28 -8.02 11.05
N ASP A 68 -1.50 -8.11 11.56
CA ASP A 68 -2.51 -7.06 11.41
C ASP A 68 -2.16 -5.82 12.23
N GLU A 69 -1.50 -6.02 13.37
CA GLU A 69 -1.03 -4.95 14.25
C GLU A 69 0.01 -4.07 13.55
N GLU A 70 0.96 -4.68 12.81
CA GLU A 70 1.97 -3.91 12.08
C GLU A 70 1.37 -3.21 10.86
N PHE A 71 0.46 -3.88 10.14
CA PHE A 71 -0.29 -3.26 9.04
C PHE A 71 -1.03 -2.00 9.52
N ALA A 72 -1.74 -2.07 10.65
CA ALA A 72 -2.43 -0.91 11.20
C ALA A 72 -1.46 0.14 11.77
N ARG A 73 -0.41 -0.26 12.47
CA ARG A 73 0.59 0.67 13.04
C ARG A 73 1.29 1.49 11.95
N GLN A 74 1.56 0.90 10.79
CA GLN A 74 2.19 1.61 9.66
C GLN A 74 1.34 2.75 9.11
N THR A 75 0.02 2.69 9.27
CA THR A 75 -0.87 3.81 8.90
C THR A 75 -0.70 5.05 9.78
N LEU A 76 -0.14 4.89 10.99
CA LEU A 76 0.09 5.97 11.96
C LEU A 76 1.57 6.36 12.08
N ALA A 77 2.47 5.39 11.92
CA ALA A 77 3.89 5.53 12.20
C ALA A 77 4.77 4.73 11.22
N GLY A 78 4.27 4.56 10.00
CA GLY A 78 5.01 4.04 8.84
C GLY A 78 5.43 5.17 7.91
N MET A 79 5.53 4.86 6.61
CA MET A 79 6.00 5.84 5.61
C MET A 79 4.94 6.89 5.25
N ASN A 80 3.65 6.54 5.32
CA ASN A 80 2.55 7.44 4.97
C ASN A 80 1.56 7.65 6.13
N PRO A 81 1.96 8.32 7.22
CA PRO A 81 1.13 8.51 8.40
C PRO A 81 0.06 9.61 8.24
N LEU A 82 -0.25 10.01 7.00
CA LEU A 82 -1.07 11.19 6.68
C LEU A 82 -2.45 10.85 6.11
N SER A 83 -2.71 9.58 5.77
CA SER A 83 -3.91 9.20 5.01
C SER A 83 -5.06 8.70 5.87
N ILE A 84 -4.81 8.20 7.09
CA ILE A 84 -5.87 7.64 7.93
C ILE A 84 -6.79 8.75 8.48
N GLN A 85 -8.09 8.50 8.47
CA GLN A 85 -9.10 9.47 8.87
C GLN A 85 -10.07 8.86 9.88
N LEU A 86 -10.59 9.68 10.79
CA LEU A 86 -11.69 9.29 11.67
C LEU A 86 -12.97 9.15 10.83
N VAL A 87 -13.72 8.06 11.01
CA VAL A 87 -15.06 7.92 10.46
C VAL A 87 -16.01 8.76 11.31
N ARG A 88 -16.64 9.77 10.70
CA ARG A 88 -17.57 10.67 11.40
C ARG A 88 -19.02 10.25 11.17
N ASP A 89 -19.93 10.82 11.96
CA ASP A 89 -21.37 10.65 11.78
C ASP A 89 -21.84 11.05 10.35
N THR A 90 -21.16 12.01 9.72
CA THR A 90 -21.46 12.45 8.35
C THR A 90 -21.01 11.47 7.28
N ASP A 91 -20.10 10.55 7.61
CA ASP A 91 -19.51 9.58 6.70
C ASP A 91 -20.15 8.19 6.87
N PHE A 92 -21.16 8.05 7.75
CA PHE A 92 -21.79 6.78 8.09
C PHE A 92 -23.31 6.81 7.82
N PRO A 93 -23.87 5.91 6.99
CA PRO A 93 -23.20 4.81 6.28
C PRO A 93 -22.21 5.30 5.22
N ILE A 94 -21.21 4.47 4.92
CA ILE A 94 -20.09 4.82 4.02
C ILE A 94 -20.59 4.88 2.59
N PHE A 95 -20.35 6.01 1.92
CA PHE A 95 -20.81 6.27 0.56
C PHE A 95 -19.75 7.00 -0.29
N SER A 96 -19.62 6.58 -1.55
CA SER A 96 -18.78 7.21 -2.57
C SER A 96 -19.38 8.53 -3.04
N LYS A 97 -18.54 9.54 -3.29
CA LYS A 97 -18.95 10.83 -3.87
C LYS A 97 -18.92 10.83 -5.39
N LEU A 98 -18.38 9.78 -6.00
CA LEU A 98 -18.33 9.59 -7.45
C LEU A 98 -19.72 9.29 -8.02
N ASP A 99 -19.91 9.59 -9.30
CA ASP A 99 -21.21 9.43 -9.96
C ASP A 99 -21.55 7.95 -10.23
N GLU A 100 -22.75 7.55 -9.86
CA GLU A 100 -23.16 6.15 -10.00
C GLU A 100 -23.40 5.73 -11.46
N GLU A 101 -23.65 6.71 -12.34
CA GLU A 101 -23.84 6.49 -13.78
C GLU A 101 -22.55 6.08 -14.48
N THR A 102 -21.38 6.49 -13.99
CA THR A 102 -20.08 6.06 -14.52
C THR A 102 -19.52 4.91 -13.73
N TYR A 103 -19.58 4.95 -12.39
CA TYR A 103 -18.78 4.04 -11.56
C TYR A 103 -19.56 2.88 -10.94
N GLY A 104 -20.89 2.93 -10.95
CA GLY A 104 -21.77 1.96 -10.30
C GLY A 104 -22.23 2.43 -8.91
N PRO A 105 -22.97 1.59 -8.17
CA PRO A 105 -23.54 1.98 -6.87
C PRO A 105 -22.49 2.54 -5.92
N GLY A 106 -22.83 3.63 -5.24
CA GLY A 106 -21.92 4.37 -4.36
C GLY A 106 -21.87 3.83 -2.92
N ASP A 107 -22.82 2.99 -2.53
CA ASP A 107 -22.87 2.37 -1.20
C ASP A 107 -21.66 1.45 -0.95
N SER A 108 -21.12 1.48 0.25
CA SER A 108 -20.13 0.48 0.68
C SER A 108 -20.83 -0.80 1.13
N LEU A 109 -20.20 -1.94 0.85
CA LEU A 109 -20.60 -3.24 1.40
C LEU A 109 -20.16 -3.44 2.86
N ILE A 110 -19.41 -2.50 3.44
CA ILE A 110 -19.06 -2.52 4.88
C ILE A 110 -20.30 -2.04 5.66
N THR A 111 -21.13 -2.98 6.09
CA THR A 111 -22.38 -2.69 6.81
C THR A 111 -22.17 -2.57 8.32
N LYS A 112 -23.19 -2.05 9.02
CA LYS A 112 -23.23 -1.96 10.49
C LYS A 112 -23.06 -3.33 11.14
N GLU A 113 -23.79 -4.31 10.62
CA GLU A 113 -23.80 -5.69 11.11
C GLU A 113 -22.42 -6.32 10.97
N LEU A 114 -21.73 -6.07 9.85
CA LEU A 114 -20.36 -6.53 9.62
C LEU A 114 -19.39 -5.88 10.61
N ILE A 115 -19.51 -4.58 10.87
CA ILE A 115 -18.67 -3.89 11.86
C ILE A 115 -18.87 -4.51 13.24
N GLU A 116 -20.13 -4.66 13.67
CA GLU A 116 -20.52 -5.22 14.96
C GLU A 116 -20.00 -6.65 15.13
N GLU A 117 -20.12 -7.49 14.10
CA GLU A 117 -19.54 -8.83 14.08
C GLU A 117 -18.02 -8.78 14.25
N GLN A 118 -17.33 -7.94 13.47
CA GLN A 118 -15.87 -7.86 13.49
C GLN A 118 -15.30 -7.26 14.79
N ILE A 119 -16.10 -6.51 15.55
CA ILE A 119 -15.75 -6.02 16.89
C ILE A 119 -16.30 -6.92 18.02
N ASN A 120 -16.79 -8.11 17.71
CA ASN A 120 -17.34 -9.08 18.66
C ASN A 120 -18.50 -8.54 19.51
N GLY A 121 -19.31 -7.65 18.95
CA GLY A 121 -20.50 -7.09 19.60
C GLY A 121 -20.20 -6.28 20.87
N VAL A 122 -18.98 -5.76 21.04
CA VAL A 122 -18.62 -4.94 22.23
C VAL A 122 -19.38 -3.62 22.30
N MET A 123 -19.87 -3.13 21.17
CA MET A 123 -20.74 -1.96 21.01
C MET A 123 -21.42 -2.01 19.63
N THR A 124 -22.41 -1.15 19.40
CA THR A 124 -22.99 -1.01 18.04
C THR A 124 -22.07 -0.23 17.11
N ALA A 125 -22.30 -0.30 15.80
CA ALA A 125 -21.53 0.49 14.84
C ALA A 125 -21.68 2.00 15.10
N GLU A 126 -22.87 2.48 15.43
CA GLU A 126 -23.13 3.89 15.79
C GLU A 126 -22.39 4.31 17.05
N GLU A 127 -22.41 3.48 18.10
CA GLU A 127 -21.67 3.76 19.33
C GLU A 127 -20.16 3.85 19.06
N ALA A 128 -19.64 3.03 18.14
CA ALA A 128 -18.23 3.07 17.75
C ALA A 128 -17.89 4.37 17.00
N VAL A 129 -18.79 4.87 16.12
CA VAL A 129 -18.62 6.19 15.47
C VAL A 129 -18.68 7.32 16.51
N GLU A 130 -19.71 7.32 17.37
CA GLU A 130 -19.91 8.36 18.41
C GLU A 130 -18.70 8.44 19.36
N LYS A 131 -18.18 7.29 19.78
CA LYS A 131 -16.99 7.18 20.65
C LYS A 131 -15.66 7.38 19.90
N LYS A 132 -15.70 7.71 18.61
CA LYS A 132 -14.54 7.95 17.75
C LYS A 132 -13.57 6.76 17.69
N LYS A 133 -14.12 5.56 17.63
CA LYS A 133 -13.37 4.30 17.60
C LYS A 133 -13.21 3.70 16.20
N LEU A 134 -13.83 4.28 15.18
CA LEU A 134 -13.68 3.82 13.79
C LEU A 134 -12.81 4.77 12.97
N PHE A 135 -11.82 4.21 12.30
CA PHE A 135 -10.91 4.94 11.42
C PHE A 135 -10.86 4.27 10.05
N MET A 136 -10.56 5.04 9.00
CA MET A 136 -10.55 4.54 7.63
C MET A 136 -9.34 5.05 6.85
N LEU A 137 -8.75 4.15 6.07
CA LEU A 137 -7.98 4.51 4.88
C LEU A 137 -8.91 4.43 3.67
N ASP A 138 -9.26 5.57 3.09
CA ASP A 138 -10.16 5.65 1.94
C ASP A 138 -9.39 6.05 0.68
N TYR A 139 -9.02 5.03 -0.10
CA TYR A 139 -8.45 5.19 -1.44
C TYR A 139 -9.50 4.94 -2.53
N HIS A 140 -10.78 4.87 -2.18
CA HIS A 140 -11.79 4.48 -3.13
C HIS A 140 -11.97 5.56 -4.20
N ASP A 141 -12.43 6.75 -3.80
CA ASP A 141 -12.82 7.79 -4.76
C ASP A 141 -11.62 8.36 -5.53
N VAL A 142 -10.43 8.31 -4.94
CA VAL A 142 -9.20 8.78 -5.60
C VAL A 142 -8.67 7.79 -6.63
N LEU A 143 -8.82 6.47 -6.43
CA LEU A 143 -8.27 5.45 -7.34
C LEU A 143 -9.29 4.91 -8.34
N LEU A 144 -10.58 4.85 -7.98
CA LEU A 144 -11.62 4.28 -8.83
C LEU A 144 -11.63 4.84 -10.27
N PRO A 145 -11.42 6.16 -10.49
CA PRO A 145 -11.34 6.73 -11.84
C PRO A 145 -10.22 6.15 -12.72
N PHE A 146 -9.15 5.63 -12.12
CA PHE A 146 -7.98 5.12 -12.84
C PHE A 146 -7.99 3.59 -13.03
N VAL A 147 -8.96 2.89 -12.42
CA VAL A 147 -8.96 1.42 -12.40
C VAL A 147 -8.99 0.81 -13.81
N HIS A 148 -9.84 1.30 -14.72
CA HIS A 148 -9.89 0.75 -16.08
C HIS A 148 -8.62 1.02 -16.85
N ALA A 149 -8.12 2.26 -16.83
CA ALA A 149 -6.91 2.66 -17.54
C ALA A 149 -5.69 1.83 -17.10
N VAL A 150 -5.55 1.56 -15.80
CA VAL A 150 -4.45 0.70 -15.33
C VAL A 150 -4.66 -0.73 -15.81
N ARG A 151 -5.86 -1.30 -15.66
CA ARG A 151 -6.14 -2.70 -16.03
C ARG A 151 -6.07 -3.00 -17.54
N GLU A 152 -6.01 -1.98 -18.39
CA GLU A 152 -5.73 -2.12 -19.82
C GLU A 152 -4.25 -2.35 -20.11
N LEU A 153 -3.35 -2.07 -19.16
CA LEU A 153 -1.92 -2.31 -19.30
C LEU A 153 -1.59 -3.79 -19.02
N ASP A 154 -0.69 -4.35 -19.81
CA ASP A 154 -0.25 -5.74 -19.70
C ASP A 154 0.27 -6.06 -18.28
N ASP A 155 -0.15 -7.21 -17.75
CA ASP A 155 0.26 -7.75 -16.44
C ASP A 155 0.00 -6.84 -15.23
N THR A 156 -0.97 -5.93 -15.32
CA THR A 156 -1.35 -5.05 -14.20
C THR A 156 -2.78 -5.26 -13.71
N THR A 157 -3.01 -4.88 -12.46
CA THR A 157 -4.34 -4.87 -11.85
C THR A 157 -4.42 -3.72 -10.85
N LEU A 158 -5.57 -3.06 -10.80
CA LEU A 158 -5.87 -2.05 -9.79
C LEU A 158 -7.28 -2.26 -9.25
N TYR A 159 -7.47 -1.91 -7.99
CA TYR A 159 -8.76 -1.75 -7.34
C TYR A 159 -8.81 -0.39 -6.65
N ALA A 160 -10.01 0.06 -6.36
CA ALA A 160 -10.27 1.11 -5.38
C ALA A 160 -10.46 0.43 -4.02
N SER A 161 -9.87 0.93 -2.95
CA SER A 161 -9.96 0.27 -1.64
C SER A 161 -10.43 1.17 -0.51
N ARG A 162 -11.25 0.63 0.39
CA ARG A 162 -11.50 1.18 1.73
C ARG A 162 -11.03 0.18 2.78
N THR A 163 -10.30 0.65 3.77
CA THR A 163 -9.88 -0.18 4.91
C THR A 163 -10.40 0.43 6.19
N LEU A 164 -11.19 -0.33 6.94
CA LEU A 164 -11.75 0.10 8.22
C LEU A 164 -10.93 -0.48 9.37
N PHE A 165 -10.68 0.36 10.37
CA PHE A 165 -9.95 0.04 11.59
C PHE A 165 -10.81 0.36 12.81
N PHE A 166 -10.66 -0.46 13.84
CA PHE A 166 -11.27 -0.25 15.15
C PHE A 166 -10.19 0.04 16.19
N LEU A 167 -10.39 1.09 16.98
CA LEU A 167 -9.55 1.45 18.12
C LEU A 167 -10.01 0.65 19.35
N THR A 168 -9.17 -0.27 19.78
CA THR A 168 -9.39 -1.12 20.95
C THR A 168 -9.14 -0.35 22.25
N GLU A 169 -9.62 -0.89 23.38
CA GLU A 169 -9.46 -0.25 24.69
C GLU A 169 -7.99 -0.16 25.15
N ASP A 170 -7.11 -1.01 24.62
CA ASP A 170 -5.66 -0.95 24.90
C ASP A 170 -4.92 0.10 24.05
N GLY A 171 -5.64 0.88 23.23
CA GLY A 171 -5.11 1.96 22.43
C GLY A 171 -4.45 1.52 21.12
N THR A 172 -4.65 0.28 20.69
CA THR A 172 -4.15 -0.22 19.40
C THR A 172 -5.22 -0.12 18.31
N LEU A 173 -4.77 0.08 17.06
CA LEU A 173 -5.67 0.00 15.90
C LEU A 173 -5.67 -1.44 15.38
N ARG A 174 -6.87 -1.99 15.19
CA ARG A 174 -7.07 -3.29 14.57
C ARG A 174 -7.79 -3.12 13.23
N PRO A 175 -7.25 -3.64 12.11
CA PRO A 175 -7.98 -3.65 10.85
C PRO A 175 -9.14 -4.65 10.96
N ILE A 176 -10.34 -4.25 10.54
CA ILE A 176 -11.56 -5.07 10.68
C ILE A 176 -12.21 -5.41 9.35
N ALA A 177 -12.03 -4.58 8.32
CA ALA A 177 -12.58 -4.84 6.98
C ALA A 177 -11.74 -4.15 5.91
N ILE A 178 -11.64 -4.80 4.74
CA ILE A 178 -11.13 -4.22 3.50
C ILE A 178 -12.16 -4.44 2.41
N GLU A 179 -12.66 -3.36 1.83
CA GLU A 179 -13.46 -3.39 0.62
C GLU A 179 -12.57 -3.12 -0.59
N LEU A 180 -12.65 -3.99 -1.61
CA LEU A 180 -12.03 -3.76 -2.92
C LEU A 180 -13.11 -3.61 -3.99
N THR A 181 -13.01 -2.55 -4.78
CA THR A 181 -13.98 -2.19 -5.81
C THR A 181 -13.31 -2.05 -7.17
N ARG A 182 -13.97 -2.58 -8.20
CA ARG A 182 -13.71 -2.31 -9.61
C ARG A 182 -14.96 -1.64 -10.19
N PRO A 183 -14.82 -0.49 -10.87
CA PRO A 183 -15.98 0.23 -11.38
C PRO A 183 -16.68 -0.56 -12.48
N LYS A 184 -17.94 -0.23 -12.73
CA LYS A 184 -18.66 -0.81 -13.88
C LYS A 184 -17.99 -0.41 -15.20
N SER A 185 -18.17 -1.26 -16.21
CA SER A 185 -17.75 -1.01 -17.58
C SER A 185 -18.95 -1.22 -18.52
N PRO A 186 -18.88 -0.87 -19.81
CA PRO A 186 -19.97 -1.10 -20.75
C PRO A 186 -20.45 -2.57 -20.81
N ASN A 187 -19.55 -3.52 -20.52
CA ASN A 187 -19.83 -4.96 -20.66
C ASN A 187 -19.89 -5.71 -19.32
N THR A 188 -19.50 -5.09 -18.21
CA THR A 188 -19.45 -5.75 -16.90
C THR A 188 -19.97 -4.84 -15.79
N PRO A 189 -20.82 -5.36 -14.89
CA PRO A 189 -21.26 -4.59 -13.73
C PRO A 189 -20.09 -4.28 -12.80
N GLN A 190 -20.29 -3.32 -11.91
CA GLN A 190 -19.35 -3.04 -10.83
C GLN A 190 -19.12 -4.32 -10.02
N TRP A 191 -17.85 -4.60 -9.71
CA TRP A 191 -17.49 -5.68 -8.81
C TRP A 191 -16.97 -5.07 -7.52
N ARG A 192 -17.48 -5.54 -6.40
CA ARG A 192 -17.07 -5.12 -5.06
C ARG A 192 -17.14 -6.29 -4.11
N GLN A 193 -16.18 -6.39 -3.20
CA GLN A 193 -16.12 -7.45 -2.21
C GLN A 193 -15.46 -6.95 -0.92
N VAL A 194 -16.01 -7.34 0.21
CA VAL A 194 -15.43 -7.11 1.53
C VAL A 194 -14.67 -8.36 1.98
N PHE A 195 -13.48 -8.14 2.49
CA PHE A 195 -12.62 -9.11 3.13
C PHE A 195 -12.49 -8.73 4.60
N THR A 196 -12.54 -9.73 5.48
CA THR A 196 -12.38 -9.55 6.92
C THR A 196 -11.30 -10.51 7.44
N PRO A 197 -10.70 -10.24 8.61
CA PRO A 197 -9.81 -11.19 9.27
C PRO A 197 -10.53 -12.53 9.51
N GLY A 198 -10.18 -13.54 8.71
CA GLY A 198 -10.84 -14.85 8.74
C GLY A 198 -10.02 -15.92 9.46
N SER A 199 -10.71 -16.88 10.07
CA SER A 199 -10.10 -18.00 10.81
C SER A 199 -9.76 -19.22 9.94
N SER A 200 -10.32 -19.33 8.73
CA SER A 200 -9.99 -20.40 7.79
C SER A 200 -8.71 -20.08 7.00
N VAL A 201 -8.00 -21.11 6.54
CA VAL A 201 -6.78 -20.93 5.73
C VAL A 201 -7.05 -20.10 4.48
N ALA A 202 -8.15 -20.38 3.77
CA ALA A 202 -8.51 -19.65 2.56
C ALA A 202 -8.84 -18.17 2.88
N ALA A 203 -9.61 -17.91 3.94
CA ALA A 203 -9.96 -16.55 4.33
C ALA A 203 -8.74 -15.77 4.81
N SER A 204 -7.83 -16.41 5.56
CA SER A 204 -6.56 -15.79 5.98
C SER A 204 -5.70 -15.37 4.79
N TRP A 205 -5.60 -16.19 3.73
CA TRP A 205 -4.83 -15.80 2.54
C TRP A 205 -5.52 -14.71 1.72
N LEU A 206 -6.85 -14.77 1.58
CA LEU A 206 -7.61 -13.68 0.94
C LEU A 206 -7.44 -12.36 1.69
N TRP A 207 -7.42 -12.40 3.03
CA TRP A 207 -7.15 -11.23 3.86
C TRP A 207 -5.75 -10.64 3.62
N GLN A 208 -4.72 -11.48 3.53
CA GLN A 208 -3.36 -11.02 3.23
C GLN A 208 -3.24 -10.43 1.83
N LEU A 209 -3.94 -11.00 0.84
CA LEU A 209 -4.03 -10.43 -0.51
C LEU A 209 -4.76 -9.08 -0.52
N ALA A 210 -5.84 -8.95 0.23
CA ALA A 210 -6.55 -7.68 0.38
C ALA A 210 -5.66 -6.60 0.99
N LYS A 211 -4.92 -6.90 2.07
CA LYS A 211 -3.91 -6.00 2.65
C LYS A 211 -2.83 -5.62 1.65
N THR A 212 -2.37 -6.57 0.84
CA THR A 212 -1.35 -6.31 -0.20
C THR A 212 -1.84 -5.28 -1.22
N HIS A 213 -3.10 -5.37 -1.66
CA HIS A 213 -3.70 -4.35 -2.52
C HIS A 213 -3.75 -2.98 -1.84
N VAL A 214 -4.19 -2.92 -0.58
CA VAL A 214 -4.22 -1.66 0.18
C VAL A 214 -2.81 -1.04 0.29
N LEU A 215 -1.78 -1.84 0.57
CA LEU A 215 -0.40 -1.35 0.64
C LEU A 215 0.12 -0.85 -0.71
N ALA A 216 -0.27 -1.49 -1.82
CA ALA A 216 0.06 -1.01 -3.15
C ALA A 216 -0.60 0.36 -3.44
N HIS A 217 -1.86 0.52 -3.06
CA HIS A 217 -2.60 1.78 -3.17
C HIS A 217 -1.97 2.88 -2.30
N ASP A 218 -1.69 2.57 -1.02
CA ASP A 218 -1.06 3.49 -0.08
C ASP A 218 0.34 3.92 -0.54
N THR A 219 1.13 2.98 -1.08
CA THR A 219 2.46 3.29 -1.62
C THR A 219 2.38 4.21 -2.85
N GLY A 220 1.43 3.96 -3.77
CA GLY A 220 1.22 4.82 -4.93
C GLY A 220 0.81 6.23 -4.52
N TYR A 221 -0.14 6.35 -3.59
CA TYR A 221 -0.56 7.64 -3.04
C TYR A 221 0.57 8.34 -2.28
N HIS A 222 1.32 7.59 -1.46
CA HIS A 222 2.47 8.10 -0.73
C HIS A 222 3.50 8.72 -1.67
N GLN A 223 3.97 7.95 -2.67
CA GLN A 223 5.05 8.41 -3.54
C GLN A 223 4.62 9.61 -4.40
N LEU A 224 3.43 9.58 -4.98
CA LEU A 224 2.98 10.60 -5.92
C LEU A 224 2.39 11.84 -5.23
N VAL A 225 1.62 11.65 -4.16
CA VAL A 225 0.86 12.72 -3.50
C VAL A 225 1.55 13.19 -2.23
N SER A 226 1.70 12.32 -1.23
CA SER A 226 2.25 12.70 0.08
C SER A 226 3.70 13.16 0.01
N HIS A 227 4.50 12.51 -0.83
CA HIS A 227 5.92 12.78 -0.99
C HIS A 227 6.16 13.73 -2.17
N TRP A 228 6.00 13.28 -3.42
CA TRP A 228 6.34 14.12 -4.58
C TRP A 228 5.56 15.44 -4.62
N LEU A 229 4.23 15.41 -4.76
CA LEU A 229 3.43 16.63 -4.94
C LEU A 229 3.45 17.58 -3.74
N ARG A 230 3.43 17.04 -2.52
CA ARG A 230 3.28 17.84 -1.29
C ARG A 230 4.60 18.28 -0.67
N THR A 231 5.76 17.81 -1.16
CA THR A 231 7.06 18.16 -0.57
C THR A 231 8.15 18.62 -1.54
N HIS A 232 8.33 18.00 -2.72
CA HIS A 232 9.35 18.40 -3.69
C HIS A 232 8.95 19.70 -4.41
#